data_AF-A0A3N5EJV9-F1
#
_entry.id   AF-A0A3N5EJV9-F1
#
_cell.length_a   1.000
_cell.length_b   1.000
_cell.length_c   1.000
_cell.angle_alpha   90.00
_cell.angle_beta   90.00
_cell.angle_gamma   90.00
#
_symmetry.space_group_name_H-M   'P 1'
#
loop_
_entity.id
_entity.type
_entity.pdbx_description
1 polymer ?
#
loop_
_entity_poly.entity_id
_entity_poly.type
_entity_poly.pdbx_seq_one_letter_code
_entity_poly.pdbx_strand_id
1 'polypeptide(L)'
;LWVDGRQLMDEMYPAGLQRNFGEIDLQAGSWHDIRFEYQQVDQGSEVTLGCRTPSMLASYKPRRETQAWSLYLPGASSWVDFWTGDQADGGRTVEKAAPIDIMPLYVRAGSIVPMGPRLQYSTERPADPIELRVYPGADGRFTLYEDQNDGYGYERKAFVEIPMEWDNAGRQLTIGKRRGSFPGMLARRTFNVVVVGRSHGTGDAETKEPDKVIAYSGKKVVVKF
;
A
#
# COMPACT_ATOMS: atom_id res chain seq x y z
N LEU A 1 -20.00 -31.18 15.56
CA LEU A 1 -19.73 -31.32 17.01
C LEU A 1 -21.04 -31.56 17.74
N TRP A 2 -21.07 -32.61 18.56
CA TRP A 2 -22.20 -32.95 19.41
C TRP A 2 -21.77 -32.96 20.87
N VAL A 3 -22.65 -32.50 21.76
CA VAL A 3 -22.48 -32.62 23.21
C VAL A 3 -23.79 -33.13 23.81
N ASP A 4 -23.75 -34.22 24.58
CA ASP A 4 -24.92 -34.92 25.15
C ASP A 4 -26.02 -35.21 24.12
N GLY A 5 -25.62 -35.60 22.91
CA GLY A 5 -26.55 -35.88 21.81
C GLY A 5 -27.21 -34.65 21.18
N ARG A 6 -26.88 -33.44 21.62
CA ARG A 6 -27.27 -32.17 20.96
C ARG A 6 -26.20 -31.74 19.96
N GLN A 7 -26.60 -31.45 18.73
CA GLN A 7 -25.70 -30.90 17.71
C GLN A 7 -25.43 -29.43 18.01
N LEU A 8 -24.16 -29.08 18.19
CA LEU A 8 -23.73 -27.69 18.41
C LEU A 8 -23.19 -27.03 17.15
N MET A 9 -22.58 -27.82 16.26
CA MET A 9 -22.00 -27.34 15.01
C MET A 9 -22.14 -28.42 13.94
N ASP A 10 -22.61 -28.03 12.76
CA ASP A 10 -22.81 -28.90 11.59
C ASP A 10 -22.26 -28.25 10.33
N GLU A 11 -20.95 -28.06 10.30
CA GLU A 11 -20.28 -27.44 9.16
C GLU A 11 -19.11 -28.31 8.74
N MET A 12 -19.11 -28.70 7.46
CA MET A 12 -18.02 -29.40 6.82
C MET A 12 -17.43 -28.48 5.75
N TYR A 13 -16.15 -28.11 5.92
CA TYR A 13 -15.44 -27.26 4.98
C TYR A 13 -14.37 -28.04 4.23
N PRO A 14 -14.23 -27.82 2.92
CA PRO A 14 -13.28 -28.56 2.10
C PRO A 14 -11.81 -28.13 2.30
N ALA A 15 -11.52 -26.98 2.93
CA ALA A 15 -10.14 -26.54 3.21
C ALA A 15 -10.04 -25.40 4.25
N GLY A 16 -8.84 -25.26 4.85
CA GLY A 16 -8.42 -24.12 5.69
C GLY A 16 -8.60 -24.31 7.20
N LEU A 17 -7.84 -23.55 8.01
CA LEU A 17 -8.04 -23.50 9.46
C LEU A 17 -9.37 -22.79 9.76
N GLN A 18 -10.30 -23.50 10.38
CA GLN A 18 -11.60 -22.95 10.77
C GLN A 18 -11.70 -22.81 12.29
N ARG A 19 -12.45 -21.81 12.73
CA ARG A 19 -12.81 -21.65 14.14
C ARG A 19 -14.31 -21.41 14.25
N ASN A 20 -15.00 -22.43 14.73
CA ASN A 20 -16.44 -22.41 14.93
C ASN A 20 -16.77 -22.36 16.42
N PHE A 21 -17.89 -21.73 16.76
CA PHE A 21 -18.35 -21.55 18.13
C PHE A 21 -19.78 -22.06 18.26
N GLY A 22 -20.07 -22.72 19.36
CA GLY A 22 -21.42 -23.10 19.75
C GLY A 22 -21.60 -22.84 21.25
N GLU A 23 -22.82 -22.47 21.65
CA GLU A 23 -23.16 -22.23 23.04
C GLU A 23 -23.89 -23.45 23.63
N ILE A 24 -23.52 -23.82 24.84
CA ILE A 24 -24.15 -24.88 25.61
C ILE A 24 -24.03 -24.60 27.11
N ASP A 25 -25.08 -24.93 27.84
CA ASP A 25 -25.07 -24.93 29.30
C ASP A 25 -24.57 -26.29 29.80
N LEU A 26 -23.52 -26.28 30.62
CA LEU A 26 -22.93 -27.47 31.21
C LEU A 26 -23.06 -27.41 32.73
N GLN A 27 -23.21 -28.57 33.37
CA GLN A 27 -23.32 -28.66 34.82
C GLN A 27 -21.94 -28.91 35.43
N ALA A 28 -21.53 -28.05 36.37
CA ALA A 28 -20.26 -28.21 37.07
C ALA A 28 -20.20 -29.55 37.84
N GLY A 29 -19.09 -30.28 37.68
CA GLY A 29 -18.88 -31.58 38.32
C GLY A 29 -19.53 -32.77 37.61
N SER A 30 -20.23 -32.54 36.50
CA SER A 30 -20.82 -33.59 35.67
C SER A 30 -19.91 -33.97 34.51
N TRP A 31 -19.96 -35.25 34.10
CA TRP A 31 -19.39 -35.71 32.84
C TRP A 31 -20.38 -35.46 31.71
N HIS A 32 -19.86 -35.03 30.56
CA HIS A 32 -20.64 -34.71 29.37
C HIS A 32 -20.04 -35.46 28.17
N ASP A 33 -20.89 -36.04 27.33
CA ASP A 33 -20.46 -36.82 26.17
C ASP A 33 -20.17 -35.89 25.01
N ILE A 34 -18.94 -35.94 24.48
CA ILE A 34 -18.53 -35.17 23.31
C ILE A 34 -18.34 -36.11 22.13
N ARG A 35 -19.11 -35.90 21.05
CA ARG A 35 -18.92 -36.62 19.77
C ARG A 35 -18.49 -35.65 18.69
N PHE A 36 -17.36 -35.96 18.06
CA PHE A 36 -16.84 -35.24 16.91
C PHE A 36 -16.96 -36.11 15.66
N GLU A 37 -17.49 -35.53 14.60
CA GLU A 37 -17.63 -36.17 13.29
C GLU A 37 -16.76 -35.38 12.32
N TYR A 38 -15.96 -36.08 11.53
CA TYR A 38 -15.03 -35.48 10.59
C TYR A 38 -14.87 -36.33 9.35
N GLN A 39 -14.50 -35.69 8.24
CA GLN A 39 -14.07 -36.35 7.02
C GLN A 39 -12.68 -35.83 6.67
N GLN A 40 -11.78 -36.75 6.38
CA GLN A 40 -10.41 -36.44 5.99
C GLN A 40 -10.13 -37.12 4.65
N VAL A 41 -9.58 -36.36 3.69
CA VAL A 41 -9.32 -36.84 2.32
C VAL A 41 -7.82 -37.08 2.08
N ASP A 42 -6.91 -36.36 2.76
CA ASP A 42 -5.44 -36.52 2.73
C ASP A 42 -4.81 -36.18 4.10
N GLN A 43 -3.46 -36.25 4.26
CA GLN A 43 -2.58 -36.07 5.45
C GLN A 43 -3.13 -35.50 6.78
N GLY A 44 -2.47 -35.83 7.90
CA GLY A 44 -2.88 -35.56 9.30
C GLY A 44 -3.61 -34.24 9.57
N SER A 45 -4.80 -34.35 10.17
CA SER A 45 -5.60 -33.22 10.65
C SER A 45 -5.51 -33.12 12.17
N GLU A 46 -5.34 -31.91 12.69
CA GLU A 46 -5.39 -31.63 14.13
C GLU A 46 -6.65 -30.83 14.47
N VAL A 47 -7.36 -31.28 15.50
CA VAL A 47 -8.56 -30.60 16.01
C VAL A 47 -8.30 -30.24 17.46
N THR A 48 -8.43 -28.95 17.78
CA THR A 48 -8.36 -28.46 19.16
C THR A 48 -9.75 -28.06 19.62
N LEU A 49 -10.24 -28.72 20.67
CA LEU A 49 -11.45 -28.32 21.38
C LEU A 49 -11.07 -27.43 22.57
N GLY A 50 -11.75 -26.30 22.70
CA GLY A 50 -11.60 -25.41 23.83
C GLY A 50 -12.95 -24.93 24.34
N CYS A 51 -13.08 -24.80 25.65
CA CYS A 51 -14.25 -24.19 26.28
C CYS A 51 -13.91 -22.78 26.77
N ARG A 52 -14.89 -21.87 26.72
CA ARG A 52 -14.81 -20.54 27.33
C ARG A 52 -16.07 -20.30 28.12
N THR A 53 -15.93 -19.89 29.38
CA THR A 53 -17.08 -19.48 30.20
C THR A 53 -17.53 -18.06 29.82
N PRO A 54 -18.76 -17.66 30.15
CA PRO A 54 -19.19 -16.26 30.00
C PRO A 54 -18.27 -15.28 30.72
N SER A 55 -17.73 -15.65 31.89
CA SER A 55 -16.76 -14.81 32.62
C SER A 55 -15.41 -14.70 31.90
N MET A 56 -14.93 -15.76 31.25
CA MET A 56 -13.74 -15.70 30.39
C MET A 56 -13.96 -14.78 29.19
N LEU A 57 -15.13 -14.84 28.55
CA LEU A 57 -15.49 -13.94 27.45
C LEU A 57 -15.63 -12.48 27.91
N ALA A 58 -16.28 -12.23 29.05
CA ALA A 58 -16.41 -10.90 29.63
C ALA A 58 -15.06 -10.30 30.07
N SER A 59 -14.13 -11.15 30.51
CA SER A 59 -12.76 -10.76 30.87
C SER A 59 -11.81 -10.65 29.67
N TYR A 60 -12.22 -11.18 28.51
CA TYR A 60 -11.44 -11.12 27.30
C TYR A 60 -11.37 -9.67 26.84
N LYS A 61 -10.21 -9.04 27.06
CA LYS A 61 -9.87 -7.79 26.40
C LYS A 61 -9.39 -8.18 25.01
N PRO A 62 -10.15 -7.91 23.93
CA PRO A 62 -9.59 -8.05 22.59
C PRO A 62 -8.28 -7.28 22.59
N ARG A 63 -7.24 -7.87 21.98
CA ARG A 63 -5.97 -7.17 21.78
C ARG A 63 -6.36 -5.85 21.15
N ARG A 64 -6.08 -4.72 21.82
CA ARG A 64 -6.33 -3.41 21.21
C ARG A 64 -5.62 -3.48 19.88
N GLU A 65 -6.38 -3.45 18.79
CA GLU A 65 -5.81 -3.10 17.49
C GLU A 65 -4.99 -1.86 17.77
N THR A 66 -3.69 -1.92 17.50
CA THR A 66 -2.78 -0.83 17.80
C THR A 66 -3.26 0.36 16.98
N GLN A 67 -4.07 1.23 17.60
CA GLN A 67 -4.70 2.35 16.90
C GLN A 67 -3.64 3.32 16.37
N ALA A 68 -2.42 3.28 16.92
CA ALA A 68 -1.27 4.01 16.45
C ALA A 68 0.00 3.16 16.48
N TRP A 69 0.92 3.48 15.57
CA TRP A 69 2.28 2.94 15.50
C TRP A 69 3.29 4.04 15.79
N SER A 70 4.32 3.71 16.57
CA SER A 70 5.49 4.55 16.80
C SER A 70 6.49 4.36 15.65
N LEU A 71 6.79 5.43 14.91
CA LEU A 71 7.65 5.40 13.73
C LEU A 71 8.79 6.39 13.91
N TYR A 72 10.02 5.93 13.84
CA TYR A 72 11.17 6.83 13.80
C TYR A 72 11.35 7.37 12.38
N LEU A 73 11.32 8.69 12.22
CA LEU A 73 11.59 9.38 10.97
C LEU A 73 13.09 9.70 10.89
N PRO A 74 13.87 9.09 9.99
CA PRO A 74 15.32 9.23 10.00
C PRO A 74 15.84 10.61 9.57
N GLY A 75 17.02 10.95 10.10
CA GLY A 75 17.88 12.04 9.61
C GLY A 75 17.32 13.44 9.85
N ALA A 76 18.01 14.46 9.30
CA ALA A 76 17.58 15.86 9.42
C ALA A 76 16.61 16.31 8.31
N SER A 77 16.22 15.40 7.40
CA SER A 77 15.28 15.73 6.33
C SER A 77 13.85 15.82 6.87
N SER A 78 13.06 16.73 6.34
CA SER A 78 11.61 16.71 6.55
C SER A 78 10.99 15.53 5.80
N TRP A 79 9.88 15.05 6.35
CA TRP A 79 9.07 13.97 5.84
C TRP A 79 7.65 14.46 5.63
N VAL A 80 6.94 13.87 4.68
CA VAL A 80 5.56 14.24 4.35
C VAL A 80 4.71 12.99 4.51
N ASP A 81 3.67 13.09 5.33
CA ASP A 81 2.70 12.02 5.52
C ASP A 81 1.99 11.74 4.19
N PHE A 82 2.08 10.50 3.68
CA PHE A 82 1.54 10.15 2.37
C PHE A 82 0.02 10.35 2.27
N TRP A 83 -0.70 10.12 3.37
CA TRP A 83 -2.16 10.12 3.41
C TRP A 83 -2.77 11.50 3.61
N THR A 84 -2.04 12.39 4.28
CA THR A 84 -2.56 13.72 4.68
C THR A 84 -1.79 14.88 4.05
N GLY A 85 -0.56 14.66 3.59
CA GLY A 85 0.32 15.69 3.06
C GLY A 85 0.97 16.56 4.13
N ASP A 86 0.78 16.22 5.41
CA ASP A 86 1.36 16.96 6.54
C ASP A 86 2.88 16.74 6.63
N GLN A 87 3.62 17.82 6.87
CA GLN A 87 5.04 17.75 7.10
C GLN A 87 5.35 17.35 8.55
N ALA A 88 6.38 16.53 8.70
CA ALA A 88 6.97 16.14 9.96
C ALA A 88 8.50 16.26 9.89
N ASP A 89 9.11 16.73 10.97
CA ASP A 89 10.56 16.79 11.06
C ASP A 89 11.17 15.38 11.17
N GLY A 90 12.34 15.19 10.57
CA GLY A 90 13.15 14.01 10.81
C GLY A 90 13.85 14.06 12.18
N GLY A 91 14.47 12.94 12.55
CA GLY A 91 15.23 12.79 13.79
C GLY A 91 14.37 12.51 15.02
N ARG A 92 13.07 12.28 14.84
CA ARG A 92 12.10 12.05 15.92
C ARG A 92 11.21 10.86 15.63
N THR A 93 10.66 10.31 16.71
CA THR A 93 9.56 9.34 16.62
C THR A 93 8.23 10.08 16.54
N VAL A 94 7.35 9.61 15.66
CA VAL A 94 5.97 10.08 15.53
C VAL A 94 5.02 8.93 15.89
N GLU A 95 3.89 9.28 16.52
CA GLU A 95 2.77 8.38 16.71
C GLU A 95 1.79 8.61 15.56
N LYS A 96 1.55 7.59 14.73
CA LYS A 96 0.65 7.70 13.59
C LYS A 96 -0.48 6.68 13.72
N ALA A 97 -1.71 7.15 13.53
CA ALA A 97 -2.86 6.27 13.48
C ALA A 97 -2.70 5.20 12.39
N ALA A 98 -2.93 3.94 12.74
CA ALA A 98 -2.73 2.77 11.89
C ALA A 98 -3.97 1.84 11.94
N PRO A 99 -5.17 2.33 11.55
CA PRO A 99 -6.31 1.44 11.35
C PRO A 99 -5.98 0.39 10.27
N ILE A 100 -6.76 -0.70 10.24
CA ILE A 100 -6.45 -1.88 9.42
C ILE A 100 -6.27 -1.60 7.92
N ASP A 101 -6.89 -0.53 7.43
CA ASP A 101 -6.88 -0.07 6.03
C ASP A 101 -5.79 0.97 5.72
N ILE A 102 -5.05 1.45 6.72
CA ILE A 102 -4.01 2.48 6.56
C ILE A 102 -2.68 2.01 7.12
N MET A 103 -1.71 1.81 6.22
CA MET A 103 -0.32 1.63 6.59
C MET A 103 0.32 3.00 6.86
N PRO A 104 0.93 3.25 8.04
CA PRO A 104 1.66 4.47 8.29
C PRO A 104 2.82 4.65 7.30
N LEU A 105 2.75 5.70 6.49
CA LEU A 105 3.68 5.93 5.38
C LEU A 105 4.05 7.41 5.30
N TYR A 106 5.35 7.66 5.24
CA TYR A 106 5.93 8.99 5.07
C TYR A 106 6.88 8.99 3.88
N VAL A 107 6.83 10.04 3.09
CA VAL A 107 7.69 10.26 1.93
C VAL A 107 8.69 11.36 2.27
N ARG A 108 9.97 11.12 1.98
CA ARG A 108 11.02 12.11 2.24
C ARG A 108 10.79 13.37 1.39
N ALA A 109 10.97 14.54 1.99
CA ALA A 109 10.96 15.81 1.25
C ALA A 109 12.01 15.80 0.12
N GLY A 110 11.66 16.40 -1.01
CA GLY A 110 12.40 16.38 -2.27
C GLY A 110 12.09 15.18 -3.18
N SER A 111 11.39 14.15 -2.70
CA SER A 111 11.01 13.03 -3.56
C SER A 111 10.10 13.48 -4.71
N ILE A 112 10.38 12.94 -5.90
CA ILE A 112 9.52 13.01 -7.08
C ILE A 112 9.02 11.59 -7.33
N VAL A 113 7.73 11.36 -7.16
CA VAL A 113 7.12 10.03 -7.24
C VAL A 113 6.16 9.97 -8.43
N PRO A 114 6.46 9.16 -9.47
CA PRO A 114 5.53 8.92 -10.56
C PRO A 114 4.44 7.93 -10.12
N MET A 115 3.19 8.32 -10.31
CA MET A 115 2.01 7.51 -10.07
C MET A 115 1.35 7.23 -11.43
N GLY A 116 1.32 5.95 -11.81
CA GLY A 116 0.66 5.52 -13.05
C GLY A 116 -0.87 5.54 -12.94
N PRO A 117 -1.59 5.44 -14.07
CA PRO A 117 -3.04 5.31 -14.05
C PRO A 117 -3.45 3.99 -13.40
N ARG A 118 -4.72 3.87 -12.99
CA ARG A 118 -5.27 2.58 -12.56
C ARG A 118 -5.28 1.58 -13.72
N LEU A 119 -4.52 0.51 -13.59
CA LEU A 119 -4.41 -0.60 -14.54
C LEU A 119 -4.76 -1.91 -13.82
N GLN A 120 -5.30 -2.88 -14.56
CA GLN A 120 -5.57 -4.24 -14.09
C GLN A 120 -4.34 -5.15 -14.24
N TYR A 121 -3.48 -4.85 -15.22
CA TYR A 121 -2.22 -5.55 -15.48
C TYR A 121 -1.20 -4.60 -16.14
N SER A 122 0.09 -4.95 -16.06
CA SER A 122 1.21 -4.04 -16.40
C SER A 122 1.21 -3.51 -17.83
N THR A 123 0.68 -4.29 -18.78
CA THR A 123 0.67 -3.96 -20.23
C THR A 123 -0.73 -3.63 -20.77
N GLU A 124 -1.72 -3.37 -19.91
CA GLU A 124 -3.10 -3.07 -20.33
C GLU A 124 -3.17 -1.91 -21.32
N ARG A 125 -2.53 -0.80 -20.97
CA ARG A 125 -2.36 0.37 -21.81
C ARG A 125 -1.11 1.13 -21.38
N PRO A 126 -0.56 2.00 -22.23
CA PRO A 126 0.57 2.84 -21.84
C PRO A 126 0.23 3.65 -20.58
N ALA A 127 1.23 3.81 -19.70
CA ALA A 127 1.12 4.70 -18.54
C ALA A 127 1.12 6.17 -19.01
N ASP A 128 -0.05 6.64 -19.43
CA ASP A 128 -0.32 8.01 -19.88
C ASP A 128 -1.78 8.37 -19.55
N PRO A 129 -2.04 9.44 -18.77
CA PRO A 129 -1.06 10.31 -18.10
C PRO A 129 -0.31 9.61 -16.95
N ILE A 130 0.85 10.15 -16.59
CA ILE A 130 1.51 9.87 -15.29
C ILE A 130 1.31 11.07 -14.38
N GLU A 131 0.84 10.84 -13.16
CA GLU A 131 0.84 11.87 -12.12
C GLU A 131 2.23 11.94 -11.47
N LEU A 132 2.89 13.09 -11.56
CA LEU A 132 4.18 13.33 -10.91
C LEU A 132 3.94 14.07 -9.59
N ARG A 133 3.98 13.33 -8.47
CA ARG A 133 3.90 13.92 -7.14
C ARG A 133 5.27 14.40 -6.70
N VAL A 134 5.39 15.71 -6.53
CA VAL A 134 6.57 16.36 -5.99
C VAL A 134 6.31 16.66 -4.52
N TYR A 135 7.09 16.06 -3.62
CA TYR A 135 7.01 16.30 -2.19
C TYR A 135 7.94 17.45 -1.81
N PRO A 136 7.45 18.67 -1.57
CA PRO A 136 8.30 19.83 -1.33
C PRO A 136 9.00 19.77 0.05
N GLY A 137 9.98 20.64 0.25
CA GLY A 137 10.76 20.77 1.50
C GLY A 137 12.26 20.52 1.33
N ALA A 138 12.68 19.96 0.21
CA ALA A 138 14.09 19.81 -0.17
C ALA A 138 14.21 19.65 -1.69
N ASP A 139 15.41 19.86 -2.24
CA ASP A 139 15.68 19.52 -3.64
C ASP A 139 15.61 18.02 -3.84
N GLY A 140 15.36 17.59 -5.07
CA GLY A 140 15.42 16.17 -5.38
C GLY A 140 15.50 15.84 -6.84
N ARG A 141 15.78 14.56 -7.09
CA ARG A 141 16.03 14.01 -8.41
C ARG A 141 15.39 12.65 -8.52
N PHE A 142 14.86 12.37 -9.71
CA PHE A 142 14.31 11.08 -10.07
C PHE A 142 14.58 10.84 -11.55
N THR A 143 14.78 9.59 -11.98
CA THR A 143 14.85 9.26 -13.42
C THR A 143 13.80 8.23 -13.72
N LEU A 144 12.82 8.60 -14.55
CA LEU A 144 11.84 7.64 -15.05
C LEU A 144 12.50 6.77 -16.12
N TYR A 145 12.58 5.47 -15.84
CA TYR A 145 13.10 4.46 -16.74
C TYR A 145 11.94 3.67 -17.35
N GLU A 146 12.00 3.42 -18.67
CA GLU A 146 11.05 2.54 -19.36
C GLU A 146 11.76 1.75 -20.46
N ASP A 147 11.29 0.54 -20.70
CA ASP A 147 11.74 -0.33 -21.80
C ASP A 147 10.57 -1.11 -22.40
N GLN A 148 10.85 -2.24 -23.06
CA GLN A 148 9.85 -3.07 -23.73
C GLN A 148 9.03 -3.95 -22.78
N ASN A 149 9.25 -3.85 -21.46
CA ASN A 149 8.74 -4.74 -20.41
C ASN A 149 9.33 -6.15 -20.47
N ASP A 150 9.10 -6.87 -21.57
CA ASP A 150 9.51 -8.26 -21.73
C ASP A 150 10.76 -8.39 -22.63
N GLY A 151 11.63 -9.33 -22.26
CA GLY A 151 12.85 -9.66 -22.98
C GLY A 151 14.09 -8.85 -22.55
N TYR A 152 15.19 -9.05 -23.26
CA TYR A 152 16.53 -8.53 -22.89
C TYR A 152 16.97 -7.33 -23.74
N GLY A 153 16.03 -6.56 -24.29
CA GLY A 153 16.35 -5.39 -25.13
C GLY A 153 17.20 -4.34 -24.41
N TYR A 154 16.98 -4.20 -23.10
CA TYR A 154 17.70 -3.25 -22.25
C TYR A 154 19.22 -3.50 -22.21
N GLU A 155 19.66 -4.75 -22.35
CA GLU A 155 21.09 -5.11 -22.41
C GLU A 155 21.79 -4.51 -23.64
N ARG A 156 21.01 -4.26 -24.70
CA ARG A 156 21.45 -3.59 -25.93
C ARG A 156 21.04 -2.11 -25.97
N LYS A 157 20.78 -1.51 -24.80
CA LYS A 157 20.37 -0.09 -24.64
C LYS A 157 19.00 0.26 -25.25
N ALA A 158 18.12 -0.72 -25.45
CA ALA A 158 16.74 -0.48 -25.87
C ALA A 158 15.86 -0.11 -24.66
N PHE A 159 16.10 1.06 -24.11
CA PHE A 159 15.33 1.67 -23.02
C PHE A 159 15.35 3.20 -23.15
N VAL A 160 14.51 3.88 -22.37
CA VAL A 160 14.57 5.33 -22.21
C VAL A 160 14.74 5.73 -20.76
N GLU A 161 15.35 6.90 -20.59
CA GLU A 161 15.45 7.59 -19.31
C GLU A 161 14.95 9.03 -19.47
N ILE A 162 14.13 9.47 -18.52
CA ILE A 162 13.66 10.85 -18.40
C ILE A 162 14.10 11.37 -17.03
N PRO A 163 15.26 12.05 -16.95
CA PRO A 163 15.72 12.63 -15.69
C PRO A 163 14.84 13.81 -15.29
N MET A 164 14.55 13.93 -14.01
CA MET A 164 13.72 14.97 -13.42
C MET A 164 14.45 15.56 -12.22
N GLU A 165 14.35 16.88 -12.06
CA GLU A 165 14.96 17.62 -10.95
C GLU A 165 13.96 18.61 -10.38
N TRP A 166 13.81 18.60 -9.06
CA TRP A 166 13.05 19.59 -8.30
C TRP A 166 14.02 20.52 -7.59
N ASP A 167 13.94 21.81 -7.90
CA ASP A 167 14.54 22.90 -7.14
C ASP A 167 13.48 23.45 -6.19
N ASN A 168 13.69 23.22 -4.90
CA ASN A 168 12.73 23.59 -3.87
C ASN A 168 12.72 25.08 -3.58
N ALA A 169 13.89 25.73 -3.62
CA ALA A 169 13.99 27.17 -3.38
C ALA A 169 13.31 27.97 -4.49
N GLY A 170 13.51 27.55 -5.75
CA GLY A 170 12.88 28.14 -6.92
C GLY A 170 11.46 27.66 -7.22
N ARG A 171 10.95 26.67 -6.46
CA ARG A 171 9.72 25.89 -6.73
C ARG A 171 9.60 25.53 -8.21
N GLN A 172 10.64 24.89 -8.73
CA GLN A 172 10.79 24.61 -10.15
C GLN A 172 11.00 23.11 -10.39
N LEU A 173 10.16 22.53 -11.23
CA LEU A 173 10.37 21.19 -11.76
C LEU A 173 10.99 21.28 -13.15
N THR A 174 12.12 20.60 -13.32
CA THR A 174 12.73 20.33 -14.62
C THR A 174 12.43 18.89 -15.02
N ILE A 175 11.75 18.71 -16.15
CA ILE A 175 11.64 17.42 -16.85
C ILE A 175 12.68 17.45 -17.97
N GLY A 176 13.76 16.70 -17.81
CA GLY A 176 14.91 16.72 -18.71
C GLY A 176 14.61 16.13 -20.09
N LYS A 177 15.57 16.25 -21.01
CA LYS A 177 15.47 15.63 -22.34
C LYS A 177 15.50 14.10 -22.19
N ARG A 178 14.59 13.41 -22.88
CA ARG A 178 14.57 11.93 -22.94
C ARG A 178 15.86 11.42 -23.58
N ARG A 179 16.49 10.44 -22.94
CA ARG A 179 17.65 9.71 -23.44
C ARG A 179 17.24 8.30 -23.84
N GLY A 180 17.87 7.75 -24.87
CA GLY A 180 17.56 6.41 -25.36
C GLY A 180 16.29 6.32 -26.20
N SER A 181 15.97 5.11 -26.62
CA SER A 181 14.78 4.76 -27.39
C SER A 181 14.56 3.25 -27.38
N PHE A 182 13.32 2.81 -27.47
CA PHE A 182 12.99 1.40 -27.71
C PHE A 182 11.76 1.27 -28.63
N PRO A 183 11.61 0.14 -29.35
CA PRO A 183 10.44 -0.11 -30.20
C PRO A 183 9.14 -0.09 -29.40
N GLY A 184 8.17 0.74 -29.82
CA GLY A 184 6.87 0.87 -29.15
C GLY A 184 6.81 1.94 -28.05
N MET A 185 7.90 2.67 -27.79
CA MET A 185 7.88 3.77 -26.81
C MET A 185 6.90 4.88 -27.20
N LEU A 186 6.33 5.55 -26.19
CA LEU A 186 5.49 6.74 -26.41
C LEU A 186 6.33 7.92 -26.93
N ALA A 187 6.04 8.38 -28.15
CA ALA A 187 6.70 9.56 -28.70
C ALA A 187 6.36 10.84 -27.91
N ARG A 188 5.10 10.95 -27.48
CA ARG A 188 4.54 12.01 -26.64
C ARG A 188 3.78 11.39 -25.47
N ARG A 189 3.73 12.10 -24.34
CA ARG A 189 2.93 11.72 -23.18
C ARG A 189 2.53 12.94 -22.35
N THR A 190 1.69 12.73 -21.36
CA THR A 190 1.22 13.76 -20.45
C THR A 190 1.72 13.49 -19.04
N PHE A 191 2.26 14.53 -18.40
CA PHE A 191 2.54 14.53 -16.97
C PHE A 191 1.57 15.46 -16.25
N ASN A 192 0.79 14.91 -15.33
CA ASN A 192 -0.04 15.66 -14.39
C ASN A 192 0.83 15.95 -13.16
N VAL A 193 1.40 17.13 -13.06
CA VAL A 193 2.31 17.47 -11.95
C VAL A 193 1.50 17.99 -10.77
N VAL A 194 1.76 17.42 -9.61
CA VAL A 194 1.12 17.74 -8.34
C VAL A 194 2.21 18.07 -7.32
N VAL A 195 2.21 19.27 -6.76
CA VAL A 195 3.07 19.60 -5.62
C VAL A 195 2.30 19.25 -4.35
N VAL A 196 2.72 18.18 -3.69
CA VAL A 196 2.02 17.63 -2.54
C VAL A 196 1.93 18.65 -1.42
N GLY A 197 0.73 18.79 -0.87
CA GLY A 197 0.44 19.62 0.30
C GLY A 197 -0.66 18.99 1.12
N ARG A 198 -1.09 19.68 2.18
CA ARG A 198 -2.18 19.20 3.04
C ARG A 198 -3.43 18.92 2.21
N SER A 199 -3.86 17.66 2.20
CA SER A 199 -5.03 17.16 1.44
C SER A 199 -4.97 17.36 -0.08
N HIS A 200 -3.77 17.52 -0.65
CA HIS A 200 -3.54 17.67 -2.09
C HIS A 200 -2.38 16.79 -2.55
N GLY A 201 -2.61 15.88 -3.50
CA GLY A 201 -1.60 14.88 -3.88
C GLY A 201 -1.39 13.77 -2.85
N THR A 202 -2.44 13.42 -2.10
CA THR A 202 -2.37 12.54 -0.93
C THR A 202 -3.10 11.22 -1.16
N GLY A 203 -2.64 10.15 -0.51
CA GLY A 203 -3.26 8.82 -0.57
C GLY A 203 -3.05 8.11 -1.91
N ASP A 204 -3.74 7.00 -2.12
CA ASP A 204 -3.59 6.14 -3.30
C ASP A 204 -4.49 6.54 -4.48
N ALA A 205 -5.41 7.48 -4.27
CA ALA A 205 -6.28 8.00 -5.32
C ALA A 205 -5.55 8.99 -6.24
N GLU A 206 -5.95 9.03 -7.51
CA GLU A 206 -5.47 10.04 -8.47
C GLU A 206 -5.96 11.44 -8.06
N THR A 207 -5.07 12.43 -8.18
CA THR A 207 -5.39 13.81 -7.89
C THR A 207 -6.24 14.41 -9.01
N LYS A 208 -7.47 14.81 -8.70
CA LYS A 208 -8.43 15.32 -9.70
C LYS A 208 -7.98 16.59 -10.41
N GLU A 209 -7.34 17.49 -9.67
CA GLU A 209 -6.92 18.82 -10.15
C GLU A 209 -5.40 18.95 -10.03
N PRO A 210 -4.62 18.56 -11.05
CA PRO A 210 -3.18 18.75 -11.00
C PRO A 210 -2.80 20.23 -11.10
N ASP A 211 -1.71 20.62 -10.43
CA ASP A 211 -1.21 22.00 -10.47
C ASP A 211 -0.78 22.42 -11.88
N LYS A 212 -0.23 21.47 -12.65
CA LYS A 212 0.15 21.66 -14.06
C LYS A 212 -0.07 20.39 -14.87
N VAL A 213 -0.53 20.55 -16.10
CA VAL A 213 -0.59 19.48 -17.11
C VAL A 213 0.48 19.76 -18.16
N ILE A 214 1.42 18.84 -18.35
CA ILE A 214 2.57 19.01 -19.25
C ILE A 214 2.47 18.00 -20.39
N ALA A 215 2.25 18.50 -21.61
CA ALA A 215 2.43 17.71 -22.83
C ALA A 215 3.92 17.58 -23.15
N TYR A 216 4.49 16.41 -22.91
CA TYR A 216 5.91 16.12 -23.06
C TYR A 216 6.21 15.38 -24.37
N SER A 217 7.15 15.91 -25.16
CA SER A 217 7.53 15.38 -26.47
C SER A 217 8.94 14.76 -26.52
N GLY A 218 9.59 14.59 -25.36
CA GLY A 218 11.00 14.17 -25.27
C GLY A 218 12.00 15.32 -25.15
N LYS A 219 11.56 16.58 -25.34
CA LYS A 219 12.39 17.78 -25.15
C LYS A 219 12.31 18.26 -23.70
N LYS A 220 13.40 18.86 -23.19
CA LYS A 220 13.45 19.45 -21.85
C LYS A 220 12.30 20.46 -21.66
N VAL A 221 11.61 20.35 -20.53
CA VAL A 221 10.58 21.29 -20.07
C VAL A 221 10.96 21.77 -18.66
N VAL A 222 10.78 23.05 -18.39
CA VAL A 222 11.01 23.66 -17.07
C VAL A 222 9.75 24.40 -16.69
N VAL A 223 9.21 24.13 -15.50
CA VAL A 223 7.96 24.70 -15.02
C VAL A 223 8.11 25.19 -13.59
N LYS A 224 7.57 26.38 -13.30
CA LYS A 224 7.52 26.97 -11.95
C LYS A 224 6.12 26.82 -11.34
N PHE A 225 6.08 26.75 -10.00
CA PHE A 225 4.90 26.52 -9.17
C PHE A 225 4.72 27.58 -8.08
#